data_AF-A0AAV4K8X0-F1
#
_entry.id   AF-A0AAV4K8X0-F1
#
_cell.length_a   1.000
_cell.length_b   1.000
_cell.length_c   1.000
_cell.angle_alpha   90.00
_cell.angle_beta   90.00
_cell.angle_gamma   90.00
#
_symmetry.space_group_name_H-M   'P 1'
#
loop_
_entity.id
_entity.type
_entity.pdbx_description
1 polymer ?
#
loop_
_entity_poly.entity_id
_entity_poly.type
_entity_poly.pdbx_seq_one_letter_code
_entity_poly.pdbx_strand_id
1 'polypeptide(L)'
;MVCLLQDDGPNLKFPHSSGISTSRHSHMRELRIQHAGRPYRILYAFDPLRNAILLIGGDKTGQGRWYETYVPTADDLYDIHLEVLEKEAQDGKKVE
;
A
#
# COMPACT_ATOMS: atom_id res chain seq x y z
N MET A 1 -12.00 3.57 -11.09
CA MET A 1 -11.27 2.47 -10.40
C MET A 1 -10.71 2.91 -9.04
N VAL A 2 -10.14 4.12 -8.91
CA VAL A 2 -9.78 4.72 -7.59
C VAL A 2 -10.97 4.83 -6.64
N CYS A 3 -12.19 4.99 -7.17
CA CYS A 3 -13.43 5.06 -6.39
C CYS A 3 -13.68 3.84 -5.49
N LEU A 4 -13.25 2.63 -5.86
CA LEU A 4 -13.51 1.42 -5.06
C LEU A 4 -12.70 1.39 -3.75
N LEU A 5 -11.47 1.91 -3.74
CA LEU A 5 -10.71 2.03 -2.50
C LEU A 5 -11.28 3.13 -1.59
N GLN A 6 -11.86 4.16 -2.22
CA GLN A 6 -12.41 5.34 -1.56
C GLN A 6 -13.79 5.06 -0.95
N ASP A 7 -14.60 4.18 -1.57
CA ASP A 7 -15.93 3.77 -1.07
C ASP A 7 -15.85 2.64 -0.03
N ASP A 8 -15.02 1.61 -0.25
CA ASP A 8 -14.96 0.41 0.61
C ASP A 8 -13.86 0.47 1.69
N GLY A 9 -12.85 1.33 1.52
CA GLY A 9 -11.74 1.47 2.45
C GLY A 9 -11.11 0.11 2.83
N PRO A 10 -10.95 -0.20 4.14
CA PRO A 10 -10.36 -1.47 4.59
C PRO A 10 -11.22 -2.71 4.27
N ASN A 11 -12.50 -2.55 3.94
CA ASN A 11 -13.41 -3.65 3.62
C ASN A 11 -13.31 -4.14 2.18
N LEU A 12 -12.45 -3.55 1.34
CA LEU A 12 -12.26 -4.04 -0.03
C LEU A 12 -11.71 -5.48 0.00
N LYS A 13 -12.57 -6.43 -0.37
CA LYS A 13 -12.29 -7.87 -0.31
C LYS A 13 -11.76 -8.40 -1.65
N PHE A 14 -11.32 -9.65 -1.62
CA PHE A 14 -11.02 -10.42 -2.82
C PHE A 14 -12.21 -10.36 -3.81
N PRO A 15 -12.01 -10.23 -5.13
CA PRO A 15 -10.76 -10.34 -5.90
C PRO A 15 -9.97 -9.03 -6.10
N HIS A 16 -10.45 -7.90 -5.59
CA HIS A 16 -9.88 -6.58 -5.87
C HIS A 16 -8.72 -6.19 -4.94
N SER A 17 -8.70 -6.75 -3.74
CA SER A 17 -7.57 -6.60 -2.82
C SER A 17 -7.19 -7.92 -2.14
N SER A 18 -5.91 -8.06 -1.79
CA SER A 18 -5.37 -9.20 -1.06
C SER A 18 -4.25 -8.73 -0.14
N GLY A 19 -3.99 -9.45 0.96
CA GLY A 19 -2.84 -9.19 1.82
C GLY A 19 -1.54 -9.67 1.16
N ILE A 20 -0.42 -9.02 1.49
CA ILE A 20 0.92 -9.40 1.05
C ILE A 20 1.66 -10.08 2.20
N SER A 21 1.68 -11.40 2.22
CA SER A 21 2.29 -12.18 3.29
C SER A 21 3.82 -12.14 3.31
N THR A 22 4.45 -11.72 2.21
CA THR A 22 5.92 -11.61 2.09
C THR A 22 6.47 -10.27 2.58
N SER A 23 5.59 -9.33 2.95
CA SER A 23 5.97 -8.03 3.49
C SER A 23 6.39 -8.15 4.95
N ARG A 24 7.30 -7.28 5.40
CA ARG A 24 7.61 -7.15 6.84
C ARG A 24 6.46 -6.50 7.64
N HIS A 25 5.53 -5.84 6.95
CA HIS A 25 4.33 -5.23 7.54
C HIS A 25 3.11 -6.13 7.31
N SER A 26 2.54 -6.65 8.39
CA SER A 26 1.41 -7.61 8.35
C SER A 26 0.13 -7.05 7.71
N HIS A 27 -0.01 -5.73 7.65
CA HIS A 27 -1.14 -5.01 7.06
C HIS A 27 -0.85 -4.47 5.65
N MET A 28 0.26 -4.87 5.02
CA MET A 28 0.52 -4.57 3.61
C MET A 28 -0.51 -5.28 2.72
N ARG A 29 -1.08 -4.54 1.77
CA ARG A 29 -2.10 -5.05 0.84
C ARG A 29 -1.74 -4.69 -0.59
N GLU A 30 -2.33 -5.42 -1.52
CA GLU A 30 -2.30 -5.08 -2.93
C GLU A 30 -3.69 -4.74 -3.46
N LEU A 31 -3.74 -3.86 -4.45
CA LEU A 31 -4.88 -3.63 -5.33
C LEU A 31 -4.60 -4.29 -6.66
N ARG A 32 -5.59 -5.05 -7.12
CA ARG A 32 -5.54 -5.79 -8.39
C ARG A 32 -6.36 -5.04 -9.42
N ILE A 33 -5.67 -4.35 -10.33
CA ILE A 33 -6.29 -3.58 -11.39
C ILE A 33 -6.07 -4.31 -12.71
N GLN A 34 -7.14 -4.46 -13.49
CA GLN A 34 -7.06 -4.94 -14.86
C GLN A 34 -7.33 -3.76 -15.78
N HIS A 35 -6.38 -3.43 -16.66
CA HIS A 35 -6.53 -2.32 -17.60
C HIS A 35 -6.02 -2.73 -18.98
N ALA A 36 -6.89 -2.64 -20.00
CA ALA A 36 -6.56 -2.99 -21.39
C ALA A 36 -5.88 -4.37 -21.56
N GLY A 37 -6.31 -5.38 -20.79
CA GLY A 37 -5.73 -6.72 -20.83
C GLY A 37 -4.45 -6.89 -20.00
N ARG A 38 -3.91 -5.83 -19.38
CA ARG A 38 -2.70 -5.85 -18.57
C ARG A 38 -3.02 -5.82 -17.07
N PRO A 39 -2.45 -6.74 -16.27
CA PRO A 39 -2.60 -6.74 -14.82
C PRO A 39 -1.67 -5.71 -14.16
N TYR A 40 -2.25 -4.62 -13.65
CA TYR A 40 -1.56 -3.69 -12.78
C TYR A 40 -1.74 -4.08 -11.31
N ARG A 41 -0.70 -3.87 -10.51
CA ARG A 41 -0.74 -4.06 -9.06
C ARG A 41 -0.25 -2.80 -8.38
N ILE A 42 -0.94 -2.41 -7.31
CA ILE A 42 -0.54 -1.30 -6.44
C ILE A 42 -0.41 -1.84 -5.03
N LEU A 43 0.74 -1.68 -4.39
CA LEU A 43 0.94 -1.97 -2.98
C LEU A 43 0.55 -0.75 -2.15
N TYR A 44 -0.20 -1.00 -1.09
CA TYR A 44 -0.71 0.04 -0.21
C TYR A 44 -0.85 -0.50 1.22
N ALA A 45 -0.86 0.41 2.19
CA ALA A 45 -1.08 0.10 3.60
C ALA A 45 -1.98 1.16 4.23
N PHE A 46 -2.57 0.84 5.38
CA PHE A 46 -3.21 1.83 6.24
C PHE A 46 -2.21 2.30 7.28
N ASP A 47 -2.06 3.61 7.42
CA ASP A 47 -1.25 4.20 8.48
C ASP A 47 -1.99 4.15 9.85
N PRO A 48 -1.31 4.48 10.98
CA PRO A 48 -1.94 4.52 12.30
C PRO A 48 -3.13 5.48 12.42
N LEU A 49 -3.19 6.49 11.54
CA LEU A 49 -4.29 7.46 11.46
C LEU A 49 -5.46 6.95 10.58
N ARG A 50 -5.38 5.69 10.11
CA ARG A 50 -6.37 5.00 9.27
C ARG A 50 -6.49 5.58 7.86
N ASN A 51 -5.48 6.28 7.37
CA ASN A 51 -5.42 6.72 5.97
C ASN A 51 -4.81 5.61 5.11
N ALA A 52 -5.41 5.38 3.94
CA ALA A 52 -4.83 4.50 2.93
C ALA A 52 -3.70 5.21 2.19
N ILE A 53 -2.49 4.66 2.24
CA ILE A 53 -1.30 5.19 1.57
C ILE A 53 -0.94 4.27 0.41
N LEU A 54 -0.96 4.80 -0.82
CA LEU A 54 -0.49 4.10 -2.00
C LEU A 54 1.04 4.24 -2.08
N LEU A 55 1.75 3.12 -2.01
CA LEU A 55 3.20 3.12 -1.88
C LEU A 55 3.87 3.02 -3.25
N ILE A 56 3.52 1.99 -4.01
CA ILE A 56 4.13 1.74 -5.33
C ILE A 56 3.16 0.95 -6.21
N GLY A 57 3.18 1.22 -7.51
CA GLY A 57 2.37 0.47 -8.48
C GLY A 57 3.10 0.21 -9.78
N GLY A 58 2.74 -0.89 -10.45
CA GLY A 58 3.38 -1.30 -11.69
C GLY A 58 2.59 -2.33 -12.48
N ASP A 59 2.95 -2.47 -13.75
CA ASP A 59 2.47 -3.54 -14.63
C ASP A 59 3.15 -4.85 -14.23
N LYS A 60 2.38 -5.91 -13.97
CA LYS A 60 2.87 -7.25 -13.61
C LYS A 60 3.10 -8.14 -14.84
N THR A 61 2.72 -7.71 -16.04
CA THR A 61 2.79 -8.53 -17.27
C THR A 61 4.18 -9.13 -17.47
N GLY A 62 4.26 -10.46 -17.49
CA GLY A 62 5.52 -11.18 -17.73
C GLY A 62 6.55 -11.11 -16.59
N GLN A 63 6.23 -10.49 -15.45
CA GLN A 63 7.17 -10.31 -14.34
C GLN A 63 6.92 -11.31 -13.21
N GLY A 64 7.54 -12.49 -13.31
CA GLY A 64 7.46 -13.53 -12.27
C GLY A 64 7.99 -13.06 -10.91
N ARG A 65 9.08 -12.29 -10.91
CA ARG A 65 9.75 -11.73 -9.72
C ARG A 65 9.17 -10.42 -9.21
N TRP A 66 8.02 -9.99 -9.74
CA TRP A 66 7.44 -8.69 -9.39
C TRP A 66 7.30 -8.49 -7.87
N TYR A 67 6.85 -9.51 -7.13
CA TYR A 67 6.72 -9.41 -5.68
C TYR A 67 8.08 -9.32 -4.97
N GLU A 68 9.08 -10.07 -5.43
CA GLU A 68 10.45 -10.04 -4.87
C GLU A 68 11.11 -8.66 -5.03
N THR A 69 10.71 -7.87 -6.04
CA THR A 69 11.23 -6.52 -6.28
C THR A 69 10.38 -5.44 -5.62
N TYR A 70 9.06 -5.49 -5.78
CA TYR A 70 8.18 -4.39 -5.36
C TYR A 70 7.84 -4.42 -3.88
N VAL A 71 7.79 -5.60 -3.24
CA VAL A 71 7.46 -5.70 -1.81
C VAL A 71 8.53 -5.06 -0.93
N PRO A 72 9.84 -5.34 -1.09
CA PRO A 72 10.87 -4.66 -0.30
C PRO A 72 10.84 -3.14 -0.48
N THR A 73 10.64 -2.65 -1.71
CA THR A 73 10.53 -1.21 -1.97
C THR A 73 9.30 -0.59 -1.30
N ALA A 74 8.15 -1.28 -1.33
CA ALA A 74 6.95 -0.81 -0.64
C ALA A 74 7.15 -0.77 0.88
N ASP A 75 7.83 -1.77 1.43
CA ASP A 75 8.15 -1.81 2.85
C ASP A 75 9.05 -0.62 3.23
N ASP A 76 10.08 -0.31 2.45
CA ASP A 76 10.98 0.83 2.69
C ASP A 76 10.24 2.18 2.63
N LEU A 77 9.35 2.34 1.65
CA LEU A 77 8.51 3.53 1.54
C LEU A 77 7.54 3.67 2.72
N TYR A 78 7.04 2.56 3.24
CA TYR A 78 6.11 2.57 4.36
C TYR A 78 6.82 2.92 5.68
N ASP A 79 8.03 2.41 5.91
CA ASP A 79 8.83 2.80 7.07
C ASP A 79 9.15 4.29 7.08
N ILE A 80 9.54 4.86 5.94
CA ILE A 80 9.76 6.31 5.80
C ILE A 80 8.48 7.09 6.16
N HIS A 81 7.31 6.62 5.71
CA HIS A 81 6.03 7.26 6.04
C HIS A 81 5.76 7.24 7.56
N LEU A 82 6.04 6.13 8.23
CA LEU A 82 5.89 6.02 9.68
C LEU A 82 6.84 6.96 10.43
N GLU A 83 8.10 7.04 10.02
CA GLU A 83 9.09 7.95 10.64
C GLU A 83 8.67 9.42 10.50
N VAL A 84 8.10 9.80 9.35
CA VAL A 84 7.57 11.16 9.14
C VAL A 84 6.38 11.43 10.06
N LEU A 85 5.43 10.49 10.14
CA LEU A 85 4.26 10.63 11.03
C LEU A 85 4.66 10.74 12.51
N GLU A 86 5.64 9.97 12.96
CA GLU A 86 6.14 10.04 14.34
C GLU A 86 6.78 11.40 14.64
N LYS A 87 7.55 11.96 13.70
CA LYS A 87 8.13 13.30 13.84
C LYS A 87 7.05 14.38 13.91
N GLU A 88 6.10 14.37 12.98
CA GLU A 88 4.98 15.33 12.96
C GLU A 88 4.15 15.27 14.24
N ALA A 89 3.88 14.07 14.78
CA ALA A 89 3.18 13.90 16.05
C ALA A 89 3.98 14.45 17.25
N GLN A 90 5.31 14.34 17.23
CA GLN A 90 6.18 14.82 18.29
C GLN A 90 6.37 16.34 18.25
N ASP A 91 6.38 16.95 17.06
CA ASP A 91 6.44 18.40 16.87
C ASP A 91 5.09 19.06 17.22
N GLY A 92 3.96 18.43 16.90
CA GLY A 92 2.63 18.89 17.32
C GLY A 92 2.47 18.96 18.85
N LYS A 93 3.02 17.98 19.58
CA LYS A 93 3.02 17.96 21.06
C LYS A 93 3.91 19.02 21.73
N LYS A 94 4.83 19.65 20.99
CA LYS A 94 5.72 20.70 21.53
C LYS A 94 5.10 22.10 21.46
N VAL A 95 3.98 22.26 20.76
CA VAL A 95 3.31 23.56 20.56
C VAL A 95 2.15 23.77 21.55
N GLU A 96 1.86 22.79 22.41
CA GLU A 96 0.86 22.84 23.48
C GLU A 96 1.49 23.02 24.88
#